data_AF-A0A3M8BAA1-F1
#
_entry.id   AF-A0A3M8BAA1-F1
#
_cell.length_a   1.000
_cell.length_b   1.000
_cell.length_c   1.000
_cell.angle_alpha   90.00
_cell.angle_beta   90.00
_cell.angle_gamma   90.00
#
_symmetry.space_group_name_H-M   'P 1'
#
loop_
_entity.id
_entity.type
_entity.pdbx_description
1 polymer ?
#
loop_
_entity_poly.entity_id
_entity_poly.type
_entity_poly.pdbx_seq_one_letter_code
_entity_poly.pdbx_strand_id
1 'polypeptide(L)'
;MGSNRPEQFAATVWEGGKERSISLARGENLLMALVRAQLPIDFFCTTGKCRTCMVRMNIPAGSAPPPSETEQYRLGEAVQQGYRLACQVYVTGPLTVFLDTSGSA
;
A
#
# COMPACT_ATOMS: atom_id res chain seq x y z
N MET A 1 -6.01 -24.94 -22.38
CA MET A 1 -6.75 -23.97 -21.54
C MET A 1 -5.71 -23.05 -20.93
N GLY A 2 -5.61 -21.83 -21.45
CA GLY A 2 -4.49 -20.93 -21.17
C GLY A 2 -4.40 -20.58 -19.68
N SER A 3 -3.23 -20.81 -19.10
CA SER A 3 -2.88 -20.39 -17.75
C SER A 3 -2.96 -18.87 -17.67
N ASN A 4 -4.12 -18.33 -17.30
CA ASN A 4 -4.31 -16.90 -17.07
C ASN A 4 -3.62 -16.54 -15.74
N ARG A 5 -2.29 -16.51 -15.76
CA ARG A 5 -1.50 -16.10 -14.61
C ARG A 5 -1.75 -14.59 -14.44
N PRO A 6 -2.35 -14.15 -13.32
CA PRO A 6 -2.58 -12.73 -13.10
C PRO A 6 -1.25 -11.99 -13.19
N GLU A 7 -1.24 -10.84 -13.85
CA GLU A 7 -0.06 -9.99 -13.97
C GLU A 7 0.45 -9.66 -12.56
N GLN A 8 1.70 -10.05 -12.31
CA GLN A 8 2.34 -9.93 -11.00
C GLN A 8 3.43 -8.86 -11.05
N PHE A 9 3.43 -7.97 -10.06
CA PHE A 9 4.43 -6.92 -9.90
C PHE A 9 5.22 -7.15 -8.61
N ALA A 10 6.49 -6.77 -8.62
CA ALA A 10 7.23 -6.63 -7.37
C ALA A 10 6.87 -5.29 -6.73
N ALA A 11 6.45 -5.32 -5.46
CA ALA A 11 6.56 -4.13 -4.62
C ALA A 11 7.84 -4.18 -3.82
N THR A 12 8.54 -3.05 -3.80
CA THR A 12 9.66 -2.82 -2.88
C THR A 12 9.12 -2.27 -1.58
N VAL A 13 9.43 -2.95 -0.48
CA VAL A 13 9.04 -2.54 0.87
C VAL A 13 10.29 -2.23 1.67
N TRP A 14 10.37 -1.01 2.18
CA TRP A 14 11.43 -0.61 3.10
C TRP A 14 10.91 -0.77 4.53
N GLU A 15 11.56 -1.62 5.31
CA GLU A 15 11.22 -1.90 6.71
C GLU A 15 12.48 -1.76 7.57
N GLY A 16 12.51 -0.77 8.47
CA GLY A 16 13.65 -0.58 9.37
C GLY A 16 15.01 -0.49 8.65
N GLY A 17 15.04 0.07 7.43
CA GLY A 17 16.23 0.17 6.59
C GLY A 17 16.56 -1.07 5.75
N LYS A 18 15.73 -2.13 5.77
CA LYS A 18 15.88 -3.31 4.91
C LYS A 18 14.89 -3.27 3.75
N GLU A 19 15.37 -3.60 2.57
CA GLU A 19 14.55 -3.78 1.39
C GLU A 19 13.97 -5.20 1.35
N ARG A 20 12.66 -5.33 1.14
CA ARG A 20 11.97 -6.59 0.90
C ARG A 20 11.14 -6.50 -0.37
N SER A 21 11.18 -7.52 -1.22
CA SER A 21 10.33 -7.61 -2.41
C SER A 21 9.18 -8.57 -2.16
N ILE A 22 7.96 -8.13 -2.47
CA ILE A 22 6.76 -8.99 -2.40
C ILE A 22 6.06 -9.03 -3.75
N SER A 23 5.42 -10.16 -4.06
CA SER A 23 4.59 -10.30 -5.25
C SER A 23 3.20 -9.73 -5.01
N LEU A 24 2.78 -8.82 -5.88
CA LEU A 24 1.45 -8.21 -5.94
C LEU A 24 0.74 -8.63 -7.22
N ALA A 25 -0.55 -8.96 -7.17
CA ALA A 25 -1.36 -9.15 -8.37
C ALA A 25 -2.05 -7.84 -8.78
N ARG A 26 -2.26 -7.64 -10.10
CA ARG A 26 -3.15 -6.57 -10.59
C ARG A 26 -4.54 -6.71 -9.96
N GLY A 27 -5.05 -5.62 -9.40
CA GLY A 27 -6.32 -5.54 -8.69
C GLY A 27 -6.25 -5.97 -7.21
N GLU A 28 -5.09 -6.41 -6.71
CA GLU A 28 -4.94 -6.79 -5.30
C GLU A 28 -5.00 -5.55 -4.39
N ASN A 29 -5.64 -5.70 -3.23
CA ASN A 29 -5.65 -4.66 -2.20
C ASN A 29 -4.29 -4.65 -1.48
N LEU A 30 -3.66 -3.48 -1.41
CA LEU A 30 -2.29 -3.38 -0.88
C LEU A 30 -2.21 -3.81 0.59
N LEU A 31 -3.14 -3.39 1.45
CA LEU A 31 -3.13 -3.82 2.85
C LEU A 31 -3.16 -5.35 2.98
N MET A 32 -4.04 -6.01 2.22
CA MET A 32 -4.14 -7.47 2.26
C MET A 32 -2.86 -8.14 1.77
N ALA A 33 -2.21 -7.59 0.75
CA ALA A 33 -0.95 -8.09 0.24
C ALA A 33 0.19 -7.95 1.27
N LEU A 34 0.27 -6.82 1.97
CA LEU A 34 1.28 -6.58 3.01
C LEU A 34 1.08 -7.52 4.21
N VAL A 35 -0.18 -7.72 4.65
CA VAL A 35 -0.53 -8.66 5.72
C VAL A 35 -0.22 -10.11 5.32
N ARG A 36 -0.58 -10.50 4.10
CA ARG A 36 -0.26 -11.84 3.54
C ARG A 36 1.24 -12.09 3.50
N ALA A 37 2.02 -11.06 3.20
CA ALA A 37 3.48 -11.12 3.20
C ALA A 37 4.12 -11.01 4.59
N GLN A 38 3.32 -10.96 5.67
CA GLN A 38 3.77 -10.84 7.06
C GLN A 38 4.70 -9.63 7.28
N LEU A 39 4.35 -8.51 6.64
CA LEU A 39 5.02 -7.23 6.82
C LEU A 39 4.38 -6.47 8.00
N PRO A 40 5.15 -5.68 8.76
CA PRO A 40 4.68 -4.99 9.95
C PRO A 40 3.86 -3.74 9.58
N ILE A 41 2.60 -3.96 9.21
CA ILE A 41 1.65 -2.89 8.97
C ILE A 41 0.53 -2.93 10.01
N ASP A 42 0.32 -1.82 10.68
CA ASP A 42 -0.81 -1.65 11.58
C ASP A 42 -2.08 -1.37 10.78
N PHE A 43 -3.20 -2.00 11.17
CA PHE A 43 -4.50 -1.72 10.59
C PHE A 43 -5.62 -1.99 11.60
N PHE A 44 -6.77 -1.34 11.38
CA PHE A 44 -7.94 -1.50 12.25
C PHE A 44 -9.25 -1.58 11.46
N CYS A 45 -9.57 -0.55 10.68
CA CYS A 45 -10.93 -0.37 10.15
C CYS A 45 -11.17 -0.85 8.70
N THR A 46 -10.12 -1.01 7.90
CA THR A 46 -10.11 -1.39 6.46
C THR A 46 -11.00 -0.59 5.49
N THR A 47 -11.75 0.40 5.97
CA THR A 47 -12.80 1.14 5.24
C THR A 47 -12.40 2.59 4.93
N GLY A 48 -11.13 2.95 5.14
CA GLY A 48 -10.65 4.32 4.93
C GLY A 48 -11.10 5.34 5.99
N LYS A 49 -11.79 4.91 7.05
CA LYS A 49 -12.31 5.82 8.10
C LYS A 49 -11.28 6.20 9.17
N CYS A 50 -10.31 5.32 9.41
CA CYS A 50 -9.21 5.48 10.35
C CYS A 50 -7.89 5.78 9.60
N ARG A 51 -6.83 6.10 10.34
CA ARG A 51 -5.49 6.40 9.78
C ARG A 51 -4.42 5.36 10.16
N THR A 52 -4.81 4.24 10.77
CA THR A 52 -3.88 3.23 11.29
C THR A 52 -3.02 2.60 10.19
N CYS A 53 -3.59 2.33 9.01
CA CYS A 53 -2.85 1.79 7.87
C CYS A 53 -2.23 2.88 6.97
N MET A 54 -1.93 4.05 7.52
CA MET A 54 -1.29 5.13 6.79
C MET A 54 0.18 4.78 6.57
N VAL A 55 0.60 4.78 5.31
CA VAL A 55 1.97 4.46 4.91
C VAL A 55 2.45 5.46 3.87
N ARG A 56 3.74 5.76 3.90
CA ARG A 56 4.36 6.54 2.82
C ARG A 56 4.63 5.63 1.64
N MET A 57 4.39 6.13 0.44
CA MET A 57 4.52 5.36 -0.78
C MET A 57 5.15 6.18 -1.90
N ASN A 58 5.84 5.50 -2.79
CA ASN A 58 6.14 6.00 -4.13
C ASN A 58 5.31 5.20 -5.13
N ILE A 59 4.37 5.87 -5.80
CA ILE A 59 3.43 5.25 -6.73
C ILE A 59 3.69 5.85 -8.12
N PRO A 60 4.38 5.13 -9.01
CA PRO A 60 4.52 5.54 -10.40
C PRO A 60 3.15 5.69 -11.08
N ALA A 61 3.05 6.60 -12.04
CA ALA A 61 1.81 6.80 -12.80
C ALA A 61 1.32 5.46 -13.39
N GLY A 62 0.03 5.16 -13.20
CA GLY A 62 -0.58 3.91 -13.65
C GLY A 62 -0.39 2.70 -12.73
N SER A 63 0.33 2.83 -11.60
CA SER A 63 0.57 1.72 -10.66
C SER A 63 -0.46 1.60 -9.54
N ALA A 64 -1.27 2.63 -9.33
CA ALA A 64 -2.51 2.58 -8.57
C ALA A 64 -3.43 3.76 -8.96
N PRO A 65 -4.73 3.72 -8.65
CA PRO A 65 -5.62 4.87 -8.75
C PRO A 65 -5.16 6.05 -7.88
N PRO A 66 -5.58 7.28 -8.24
CA PRO A 66 -5.34 8.45 -7.41
C PRO A 66 -5.98 8.29 -6.02
N PRO A 67 -5.55 9.08 -5.02
CA PRO A 67 -6.16 9.11 -3.70
C PRO A 67 -7.66 9.36 -3.78
N SER A 68 -8.45 8.53 -3.11
CA SER A 68 -9.91 8.71 -3.06
C SER A 68 -10.29 9.98 -2.30
N GLU A 69 -11.52 10.48 -2.47
CA GLU A 69 -12.03 11.61 -1.67
C GLU A 69 -11.95 11.34 -0.17
N THR A 70 -12.17 10.09 0.25
CA THR A 70 -12.03 9.68 1.65
C THR A 70 -10.58 9.79 2.11
N GLU A 71 -9.61 9.35 1.31
CA GLU A 71 -8.19 9.53 1.63
C GLU A 71 -7.82 11.02 1.70
N GLN A 72 -8.26 11.82 0.72
CA GLN A 72 -8.01 13.27 0.70
C GLN A 72 -8.57 13.95 1.94
N TYR A 73 -9.81 13.61 2.34
CA TYR A 73 -10.43 14.14 3.54
C TYR A 73 -9.71 13.71 4.83
N ARG A 74 -9.25 12.45 4.92
CA ARG A 74 -8.63 11.91 6.14
C ARG A 74 -7.16 12.28 6.30
N LEU A 75 -6.42 12.36 5.21
CA LEU A 75 -4.98 12.58 5.21
C LEU A 75 -4.60 14.04 4.92
N GLY A 76 -5.46 14.82 4.25
CA GLY A 76 -5.19 16.21 3.91
C GLY A 76 -3.88 16.37 3.16
N GLU A 77 -3.02 17.27 3.65
CA GLU A 77 -1.71 17.55 3.05
C GLU A 77 -0.76 16.35 3.03
N ALA A 78 -0.95 15.35 3.90
CA ALA A 78 -0.11 14.16 3.91
C ALA A 78 -0.20 13.38 2.58
N VAL A 79 -1.33 13.47 1.87
CA VAL A 79 -1.47 12.89 0.52
C VAL A 79 -0.41 13.44 -0.44
N GLN A 80 -0.16 14.75 -0.39
CA GLN A 80 0.83 15.41 -1.25
C GLN A 80 2.27 15.03 -0.88
N GLN A 81 2.50 14.60 0.35
CA GLN A 81 3.79 14.10 0.84
C GLN A 81 4.02 12.61 0.51
N GLY A 82 3.07 11.98 -0.22
CA GLY A 82 3.14 10.59 -0.65
C GLY A 82 2.53 9.60 0.36
N TYR A 83 1.77 10.06 1.36
CA TYR A 83 1.04 9.16 2.25
C TYR A 83 -0.28 8.69 1.63
N ARG A 84 -0.57 7.40 1.81
CA ARG A 84 -1.83 6.76 1.40
C ARG A 84 -2.34 5.89 2.52
N LEU A 85 -3.64 5.58 2.49
CA LEU A 85 -4.19 4.52 3.33
C LEU A 85 -4.05 3.19 2.59
N ALA A 86 -3.20 2.28 3.08
CA ALA A 86 -2.95 1.01 2.39
C ALA A 86 -4.25 0.22 2.09
N CYS A 87 -5.28 0.34 2.95
CA CYS A 87 -6.57 -0.30 2.71
C CYS A 87 -7.37 0.27 1.52
N GLN A 88 -7.04 1.47 1.05
CA GLN A 88 -7.71 2.14 -0.07
C GLN A 88 -6.91 2.04 -1.38
N VAL A 89 -5.74 1.40 -1.36
CA VAL A 89 -4.89 1.25 -2.55
C VAL A 89 -5.15 -0.10 -3.20
N TYR A 90 -5.53 -0.05 -4.48
CA TYR A 90 -5.63 -1.22 -5.35
C TYR A 90 -4.52 -1.17 -6.40
N VAL A 91 -3.72 -2.22 -6.44
CA VAL A 91 -2.47 -2.26 -7.20
C VAL A 91 -2.77 -2.48 -8.68
N THR A 92 -2.22 -1.66 -9.55
CA THR A 92 -2.30 -1.84 -11.01
C THR A 92 -0.92 -1.95 -11.68
N GLY A 93 0.15 -1.78 -10.90
CA GLY A 93 1.53 -1.82 -11.36
C GLY A 93 2.52 -1.83 -10.18
N PRO A 94 3.84 -1.78 -10.46
CA PRO A 94 4.88 -1.79 -9.43
C PRO A 94 4.85 -0.51 -8.59
N LEU A 95 5.07 -0.64 -7.28
CA LEU A 95 5.10 0.49 -6.35
C LEU A 95 6.06 0.23 -5.20
N THR A 96 6.42 1.29 -4.47
CA THR A 96 7.26 1.20 -3.27
C THR A 96 6.47 1.63 -2.04
N VAL A 97 6.60 0.86 -0.96
CA VAL A 97 6.00 1.15 0.35
C VAL A 97 7.13 1.34 1.36
N PHE A 98 7.00 2.37 2.19
CA PHE A 98 7.90 2.62 3.31
C PHE A 98 7.14 2.28 4.60
N LEU A 99 7.51 1.17 5.22
CA LEU A 99 7.04 0.74 6.53
C LEU A 99 8.06 1.21 7.55
N ASP A 100 7.91 2.44 8.00
CA ASP A 100 8.61 2.89 9.18
C ASP A 100 8.00 2.13 10.36
N THR A 101 8.78 1.23 10.96
CA THR A 101 8.42 0.53 12.21
C THR A 101 8.23 1.56 13.31
N SER A 102 7.08 2.20 13.33
CA SER A 102 6.64 3.16 14.35
C SER A 102 5.30 2.71 14.92
N GLY A 103 5.24 1.45 15.35
CA GLY A 103 4.44 1.02 16.49
C GLY A 103 5.43 0.65 17.59
N SER A 104 5.40 1.18 18.81
CA SER A 104 4.29 1.68 19.61
C SER A 104 4.79 2.76 20.57
N ALA A 105 4.00 3.82 20.78
CA ALA A 105 4.03 4.61 22.01
C ALA A 105 2.60 4.70 22.56
#